data_AF-A0A7L6B107-F1
#
_entry.id   AF-A0A7L6B107-F1
#
_cell.length_a   1.000
_cell.length_b   1.000
_cell.length_c   1.000
_cell.angle_alpha   90.00
_cell.angle_beta   90.00
_cell.angle_gamma   90.00
#
_symmetry.space_group_name_H-M   'P 1'
#
loop_
_entity.id
_entity.type
_entity.pdbx_description
1 polymer ?
#
loop_
_entity_poly.entity_id
_entity_poly.type
_entity_poly.pdbx_seq_one_letter_code
_entity_poly.pdbx_strand_id
1 'polypeptide(L)'
;MGALKPWHIAVLVVVLILLFGAKRLPDAARSLGRSLRIIKAETKSLHDDDRDLAEKADAQAGYQPLPPQQPVQGHPQYAQGQQQFAQPQQQQYAPQPQQPVAPPVDPVHRVREN
;
A
#
# COMPACT_ATOMS: atom_id res chain seq x y z
N MET A 1 -16.30 15.73 40.27
CA MET A 1 -15.93 14.90 39.10
C MET A 1 -15.21 15.77 38.09
N GLY A 2 -13.92 16.04 38.32
CA GLY A 2 -13.11 16.99 37.57
C GLY A 2 -12.52 16.35 36.32
N ALA A 3 -13.32 16.27 35.26
CA ALA A 3 -12.85 15.82 33.96
C ALA A 3 -11.83 16.83 33.41
N LEU A 4 -10.57 16.40 33.31
CA LEU A 4 -9.57 16.96 32.39
C LEU A 4 -9.33 18.47 32.53
N LYS A 5 -8.91 18.94 33.71
CA LYS A 5 -8.32 20.29 33.80
C LYS A 5 -7.17 20.35 32.77
N PRO A 6 -7.14 21.35 31.87
CA PRO A 6 -6.12 21.49 30.80
C PRO A 6 -4.68 21.34 31.29
N TRP A 7 -4.44 21.61 32.56
CA TRP A 7 -3.19 21.37 33.27
C TRP A 7 -2.62 19.94 33.12
N HIS A 8 -3.46 18.91 33.22
CA HIS A 8 -2.98 17.52 33.14
C HIS A 8 -2.48 17.16 31.73
N ILE A 9 -3.14 17.72 30.71
CA ILE A 9 -2.73 17.53 29.31
C ILE A 9 -1.38 18.20 29.06
N ALA A 10 -1.16 19.40 29.59
CA ALA A 10 0.13 20.08 29.49
C ALA A 10 1.26 19.24 30.10
N VAL A 11 1.05 18.67 31.30
CA VAL A 11 2.02 17.79 31.95
C VAL A 11 2.30 16.55 31.10
N LEU A 12 1.27 15.90 30.54
CA LEU A 12 1.44 14.73 29.68
C LEU A 12 2.27 15.06 28.43
N VAL A 13 2.00 16.18 27.77
CA VAL A 13 2.76 16.63 26.59
C VAL A 13 4.22 16.90 26.96
N VAL A 14 4.48 17.52 28.10
CA VAL A 14 5.86 17.76 28.59
C VAL A 14 6.59 16.43 28.80
N VAL A 15 5.95 15.45 29.44
CA VAL A 15 6.53 14.11 29.62
C VAL A 15 6.81 13.44 28.27
N LEU A 16 5.89 13.50 27.31
CA LEU A 16 6.14 12.94 25.98
C LEU A 16 7.29 13.64 25.24
N ILE A 17 7.44 14.96 25.38
CA ILE A 17 8.57 15.70 24.80
C ILE A 17 9.90 15.27 25.45
N LEU A 18 9.91 15.02 26.77
CA LEU A 18 11.10 14.55 27.48
C LEU A 18 11.52 13.13 27.05
N LEU A 19 10.55 12.22 26.87
CA LEU A 19 10.82 10.83 26.51
C LEU A 19 11.18 10.67 25.02
N PHE A 20 10.42 11.30 24.13
CA PHE A 20 10.59 11.13 22.68
C PHE A 20 11.49 12.20 22.04
N GLY A 21 11.62 13.37 22.67
CA GLY A 21 12.34 14.53 22.16
C GLY A 21 11.47 15.47 21.32
N ALA A 22 11.76 16.77 21.40
CA ALA A 22 10.98 17.83 20.76
C ALA A 22 10.89 17.72 19.22
N LYS A 23 11.86 17.05 18.56
CA LYS A 23 11.84 16.85 17.10
C LYS A 23 11.09 15.60 16.65
N ARG A 24 10.91 14.59 17.52
CA ARG A 24 10.32 13.29 17.16
C ARG A 24 8.80 13.28 17.27
N LEU A 25 8.23 13.99 18.25
CA LEU A 25 6.79 14.17 18.36
C LEU A 25 6.13 14.78 17.11
N PRO A 26 6.60 15.92 16.56
CA PRO A 26 5.97 16.51 15.39
C PRO A 26 6.16 15.66 14.13
N ASP A 27 7.28 14.94 14.03
CA ASP A 27 7.55 14.05 12.91
C ASP A 27 6.63 12.82 12.93
N ALA A 28 6.48 12.17 14.09
CA ALA A 28 5.56 11.07 14.31
C ALA A 28 4.09 11.50 14.12
N ALA A 29 3.69 12.66 14.66
CA ALA A 29 2.34 13.18 14.46
C ALA A 29 2.04 13.47 12.97
N ARG A 30 3.04 13.94 12.19
CA ARG A 30 2.88 14.19 10.75
C ARG A 30 2.81 12.92 9.93
N SER A 31 3.57 11.87 10.26
CA SER A 31 3.49 10.59 9.55
C SER A 31 2.18 9.88 9.86
N LEU A 32 1.80 9.80 11.14
CA LEU A 32 0.54 9.23 11.60
C LEU A 32 -0.67 10.01 11.06
N GLY A 33 -0.60 11.34 11.03
CA GLY A 33 -1.64 12.19 10.48
C GLY A 33 -1.89 11.99 8.98
N ARG A 34 -0.84 11.67 8.20
CA ARG A 34 -0.98 11.33 6.77
C ARG A 34 -1.72 10.01 6.58
N SER A 35 -1.38 8.96 7.34
CA SER A 35 -2.08 7.68 7.30
C SER A 35 -3.55 7.79 7.74
N LEU A 36 -3.82 8.54 8.81
CA LEU A 36 -5.18 8.80 9.29
C LEU A 36 -6.00 9.63 8.29
N ARG A 37 -5.39 10.53 7.52
CA ARG A 37 -6.09 11.30 6.49
C ARG A 37 -6.61 10.41 5.36
N ILE A 38 -5.83 9.41 4.94
CA ILE A 38 -6.23 8.46 3.90
C ILE A 38 -7.43 7.66 4.39
N ILE A 39 -7.32 7.07 5.58
CA ILE A 39 -8.40 6.30 6.21
C ILE A 39 -9.65 7.18 6.41
N LYS A 40 -9.48 8.42 6.86
CA LYS A 40 -10.58 9.38 7.03
C LYS A 40 -11.25 9.74 5.71
N ALA A 41 -10.48 9.90 4.62
CA ALA A 41 -11.04 10.20 3.30
C ALA A 41 -11.86 9.02 2.76
N GLU A 42 -11.33 7.79 2.87
CA GLU A 42 -12.05 6.57 2.48
C GLU A 42 -13.31 6.36 3.34
N THR A 43 -13.22 6.58 4.65
CA THR A 43 -14.37 6.48 5.56
C THR A 43 -15.40 7.60 5.30
N LYS A 44 -14.95 8.79 4.91
CA LYS A 44 -15.83 9.92 4.58
C LYS A 44 -16.60 9.65 3.29
N SER A 45 -15.99 9.08 2.25
CA SER A 45 -16.73 8.68 1.04
C SER A 45 -17.86 7.68 1.35
N LEU A 46 -17.62 6.74 2.26
CA LEU A 46 -18.66 5.81 2.71
C LEU A 46 -19.81 6.47 3.48
N HIS A 47 -19.52 7.57 4.19
CA HIS A 47 -20.52 8.28 5.00
C HIS A 47 -21.21 9.42 4.23
N ASP A 48 -20.51 9.99 3.24
CA ASP A 48 -21.02 11.03 2.36
C ASP A 48 -21.84 10.43 1.22
N ASP A 49 -21.61 9.21 0.74
CA ASP A 49 -22.47 8.57 -0.28
C ASP A 49 -23.95 8.51 0.18
N ASP A 50 -24.23 8.39 1.48
CA ASP A 50 -25.58 8.47 2.06
C ASP A 50 -26.16 9.90 2.11
N ARG A 51 -25.32 10.95 2.11
CA ARG A 51 -25.74 12.37 2.16
C ARG A 51 -25.73 13.05 0.79
N ASP A 52 -24.78 12.71 -0.08
CA ASP A 52 -24.63 13.21 -1.45
C ASP A 52 -25.78 12.75 -2.35
N LEU A 53 -26.41 11.60 -2.08
CA LEU A 53 -27.63 11.18 -2.79
C LEU A 53 -28.82 12.12 -2.54
N ALA A 54 -28.90 12.72 -1.34
CA ALA A 54 -29.93 13.70 -0.99
C ALA A 54 -29.59 15.12 -1.48
N GLU A 55 -28.31 15.50 -1.53
CA GLU A 55 -27.87 16.83 -1.99
C GLU A 55 -27.74 16.92 -3.52
N LYS A 56 -27.33 15.84 -4.22
CA LYS A 56 -27.29 15.79 -5.69
C LYS A 56 -28.67 15.74 -6.36
N ALA A 57 -29.71 15.31 -5.63
CA ALA A 57 -31.09 15.40 -6.12
C ALA A 57 -31.56 16.87 -6.26
N ASP A 58 -31.00 17.79 -5.46
CA ASP A 58 -31.32 19.22 -5.53
C ASP A 58 -30.37 19.97 -6.51
N ALA A 59 -29.11 19.54 -6.62
CA ALA A 59 -28.11 20.19 -7.47
C ALA A 59 -28.19 19.84 -8.98
N GLN A 60 -28.95 18.83 -9.40
CA GLN A 60 -29.11 18.47 -10.82
C GLN A 60 -30.10 19.36 -11.61
N ALA A 61 -30.72 20.36 -11.00
CA ALA A 61 -31.57 21.34 -11.68
C ALA A 61 -30.80 22.51 -12.35
N GLY A 62 -29.46 22.52 -12.31
CA GLY A 62 -28.63 23.59 -12.88
C GLY A 62 -27.64 23.08 -13.92
N TYR A 63 -27.98 23.15 -15.21
CA TYR A 63 -26.99 23.05 -16.28
C TYR A 63 -26.18 24.35 -16.38
N GLN A 64 -24.83 24.29 -16.41
CA GLN A 64 -23.98 25.15 -17.27
C GLN A 64 -22.49 24.73 -17.30
N PRO A 65 -21.69 25.20 -18.29
CA PRO A 65 -21.10 24.39 -19.36
C PRO A 65 -19.59 24.07 -19.21
N LEU A 66 -19.09 23.14 -20.04
CA LEU A 66 -17.68 22.74 -20.10
C LEU A 66 -16.75 23.91 -20.49
N PRO A 67 -15.65 24.14 -19.73
CA PRO A 67 -14.58 25.03 -20.16
C PRO A 67 -13.62 24.36 -21.19
N PRO A 68 -13.02 25.15 -22.10
CA PRO A 68 -12.27 24.67 -23.27
C PRO A 68 -10.91 24.04 -22.94
N GLN A 69 -10.56 23.00 -23.69
CA GLN A 69 -9.25 22.34 -23.62
C GLN A 69 -8.12 23.27 -24.05
N GLN A 70 -7.04 23.31 -23.26
CA GLN A 70 -5.77 23.95 -23.60
C GLN A 70 -4.61 22.91 -23.52
N PRO A 71 -3.59 23.03 -24.38
CA PRO A 71 -2.74 21.92 -24.84
C PRO A 71 -1.70 21.42 -23.82
N VAL A 72 -1.45 20.10 -23.88
CA VAL A 72 -0.42 19.37 -23.13
C VAL A 72 0.98 19.89 -23.47
N GLN A 73 1.69 20.48 -22.51
CA GLN A 73 3.13 20.75 -22.59
C GLN A 73 3.82 20.62 -21.22
N GLY A 74 4.76 19.68 -21.11
CA GLY A 74 5.90 19.74 -20.18
C GLY A 74 5.78 19.03 -18.82
N HIS A 75 5.92 17.70 -18.81
CA HIS A 75 6.10 16.91 -17.57
C HIS A 75 7.58 16.86 -17.16
N PRO A 76 7.95 17.13 -15.89
CA PRO A 76 9.11 16.52 -15.29
C PRO A 76 8.69 15.43 -14.28
N GLN A 77 9.02 14.22 -14.70
CA GLN A 77 9.20 12.96 -14.00
C GLN A 77 9.77 13.07 -12.55
N TYR A 78 9.06 12.52 -11.56
CA TYR A 78 9.64 11.81 -10.41
C TYR A 78 8.60 10.85 -9.78
N ALA A 79 8.45 9.66 -10.35
CA ALA A 79 7.84 8.52 -9.66
C ALA A 79 8.40 7.19 -10.22
N GLN A 80 9.73 7.11 -10.36
CA GLN A 80 10.43 5.84 -10.42
C GLN A 80 10.90 5.52 -9.01
N GLY A 81 10.30 4.52 -8.37
CA GLY A 81 10.77 4.10 -7.06
C GLY A 81 9.85 3.18 -6.28
N GLN A 82 8.98 2.38 -6.92
CA GLN A 82 8.27 1.29 -6.22
C GLN A 82 7.52 0.32 -7.15
N GLN A 83 8.13 -0.15 -8.25
CA GLN A 83 7.62 -1.30 -9.01
C GLN A 83 8.77 -2.13 -9.58
N GLN A 84 9.55 -2.77 -8.71
CA GLN A 84 10.56 -3.74 -9.16
C GLN A 84 10.85 -4.82 -8.13
N PHE A 85 9.84 -5.53 -7.61
CA PHE A 85 10.06 -6.85 -6.98
C PHE A 85 8.79 -7.72 -7.13
N ALA A 86 8.73 -8.48 -8.23
CA ALA A 86 8.10 -9.82 -8.37
C ALA A 86 7.84 -10.12 -9.87
N GLN A 87 8.84 -10.68 -10.57
CA GLN A 87 8.67 -11.20 -11.93
C GLN A 87 8.08 -12.62 -11.89
N PRO A 88 7.05 -12.94 -12.68
CA PRO A 88 6.80 -14.30 -13.17
C PRO A 88 7.36 -14.43 -14.59
N GLN A 89 8.58 -14.95 -14.74
CA GLN A 89 9.10 -15.38 -16.04
C GLN A 89 9.18 -16.91 -16.05
N GLN A 90 8.18 -17.51 -16.70
CA GLN A 90 8.19 -18.90 -17.13
C GLN A 90 9.34 -19.08 -18.12
N GLN A 91 10.44 -19.68 -17.67
CA GLN A 91 11.42 -20.25 -18.60
C GLN A 91 10.86 -21.56 -19.14
N GLN A 92 10.38 -21.43 -20.36
CA GLN A 92 10.05 -22.48 -21.31
C GLN A 92 11.26 -23.40 -21.50
N TYR A 93 11.33 -24.48 -20.71
CA TYR A 93 12.18 -25.63 -21.02
C TYR A 93 11.50 -26.43 -22.14
N ALA A 94 12.00 -26.24 -23.36
CA ALA A 94 11.67 -27.06 -24.51
C ALA A 94 12.15 -28.52 -24.31
N PRO A 95 11.45 -29.52 -24.88
CA PRO A 95 11.82 -30.94 -24.76
C PRO A 95 13.13 -31.22 -25.50
N GLN A 96 14.16 -31.68 -24.78
CA GLN A 96 15.36 -32.24 -25.41
C GLN A 96 15.04 -33.63 -26.00
N PRO A 97 15.58 -33.98 -27.19
CA PRO A 97 15.45 -35.31 -27.75
C PRO A 97 16.13 -36.36 -26.86
N GLN A 98 15.41 -37.47 -26.64
CA GLN A 98 15.78 -38.63 -25.82
C GLN A 98 17.16 -39.18 -26.22
N GLN A 99 18.11 -39.22 -25.28
CA GLN A 99 19.23 -40.16 -25.37
C GLN A 99 18.77 -41.52 -24.82
N PRO A 100 18.90 -42.62 -25.59
CA PRO A 100 18.51 -43.93 -25.13
C PRO A 100 19.55 -44.45 -24.15
N VAL A 101 19.24 -44.46 -22.86
CA VAL A 101 20.00 -45.21 -21.86
C VAL A 101 19.18 -46.40 -21.40
N ALA A 102 19.37 -47.50 -22.13
CA ALA A 102 19.11 -48.86 -21.68
C ALA A 102 20.46 -49.63 -21.56
N PRO A 103 20.54 -50.67 -20.71
CA PRO A 103 21.57 -50.80 -19.68
C PRO A 103 22.51 -52.00 -19.92
N PRO A 104 23.59 -52.14 -19.13
CA PRO A 104 23.91 -53.46 -18.57
C PRO A 104 23.79 -53.49 -17.06
N VAL A 105 22.88 -54.35 -16.61
CA VAL A 105 22.83 -54.94 -15.28
C VAL A 105 24.16 -55.61 -14.92
N ASP A 106 24.65 -55.41 -13.70
CA ASP A 106 25.65 -56.32 -13.11
C ASP A 106 25.04 -57.01 -11.87
N PRO A 107 24.64 -58.29 -11.97
CA PRO A 107 24.04 -59.06 -10.88
C PRO A 107 25.10 -59.70 -9.94
N VAL A 108 26.20 -59.00 -9.62
CA VAL A 108 27.31 -59.56 -8.83
C VAL A 108 27.29 -59.12 -7.36
N HIS A 109 26.11 -59.15 -6.73
CA HIS A 109 26.00 -59.24 -5.26
C HIS A 109 24.91 -60.23 -4.80
N ARG A 110 24.52 -61.18 -5.66
CA ARG A 110 23.63 -62.29 -5.29
C ARG A 110 24.35 -63.49 -4.68
N VAL A 111 25.59 -63.35 -4.22
CA VAL A 111 26.37 -64.46 -3.65
C VAL A 111 26.98 -64.06 -2.31
N ARG A 112 26.46 -64.71 -1.26
CA ARG A 112 26.88 -64.76 0.16
C ARG A 112 26.12 -63.85 1.14
N GLU A 113 25.54 -64.52 2.14
CA GLU A 113 25.11 -64.01 3.46
C GLU A 113 23.61 -63.65 3.63
N ASN A 114 22.74 -64.67 3.57
CA ASN A 114 22.04 -65.29 4.71
C ASN A 114 20.79 -66.04 4.26
#